data_AF-A0A7X0FWP9-F1
#
_entry.id   AF-A0A7X0FWP9-F1
#
_cell.length_a   1.000
_cell.length_b   1.000
_cell.length_c   1.000
_cell.angle_alpha   90.00
_cell.angle_beta   90.00
_cell.angle_gamma   90.00
#
_symmetry.space_group_name_H-M   'P 1'
#
loop_
_entity.id
_entity.type
_entity.pdbx_description
1 polymer ?
#
loop_
_entity_poly.entity_id
_entity_poly.type
_entity_poly.pdbx_seq_one_letter_code
_entity_poly.pdbx_strand_id
1 'polypeptide(L)'
;MIFYFAAAACAVGVVIVASRLVRNTRGTVDDAAPDGATSSHTGAMLSALFLLAFAIAIVVPWTTSDAARSNTYTESQAIAEAYWAAQRLPAADARRVQDGLIAYVELVRGPEWRLMKNGRLTSRGWADLDRLRREVIAVQAGTDEAKDARSAVLDHLGEISAARRQRAMDARTTPPAGLLGVTLVTGVVVLLLPFLAGARPRGMALVPLSLMAALLAAGAYLTVDVSHVFTGALAVGPEAFTGLHADLLRIAGGG
;
A
#
# COMPACT_ATOMS: atom_id res chain seq x y z
N MET A 1 -20.49 5.46 5.39
CA MET A 1 -20.24 6.80 5.98
C MET A 1 -20.91 6.98 7.34
N ILE A 2 -22.23 6.80 7.47
CA ILE A 2 -22.97 6.98 8.74
C ILE A 2 -22.37 6.18 9.90
N PHE A 3 -22.03 4.90 9.69
CA PHE A 3 -21.41 4.05 10.72
C PHE A 3 -20.04 4.58 11.22
N TYR A 4 -19.21 5.13 10.34
CA TYR A 4 -17.90 5.68 10.72
C TYR A 4 -18.05 6.98 11.51
N PHE A 5 -18.96 7.86 11.10
CA PHE A 5 -19.27 9.08 11.86
C PHE A 5 -19.94 8.78 13.20
N ALA A 6 -20.80 7.76 13.27
CA ALA A 6 -21.41 7.32 14.52
C ALA A 6 -20.37 6.72 15.48
N ALA A 7 -19.44 5.88 14.98
CA ALA A 7 -18.34 5.35 15.78
C ALA A 7 -17.41 6.46 16.28
N ALA A 8 -17.08 7.44 15.42
CA ALA A 8 -16.32 8.62 15.80
C ALA A 8 -17.06 9.45 16.85
N ALA A 9 -18.35 9.72 16.66
CA ALA A 9 -19.17 10.48 17.60
C ALA A 9 -19.30 9.76 18.96
N CYS A 10 -19.43 8.43 18.97
CA CYS A 10 -19.40 7.63 20.20
C CYS A 10 -18.04 7.72 20.89
N ALA A 11 -16.93 7.58 20.17
CA ALA A 11 -15.58 7.71 20.74
C ALA A 11 -15.35 9.10 21.33
N VAL A 12 -15.72 10.16 20.60
CA VAL A 12 -15.68 11.55 21.06
C VAL A 12 -16.61 11.77 22.26
N GLY A 13 -17.81 11.19 22.23
CA GLY A 13 -18.77 11.23 23.33
C GLY A 13 -18.23 10.60 24.61
N VAL A 14 -17.64 9.40 24.50
CA VAL A 14 -16.98 8.70 25.63
C VAL A 14 -15.84 9.55 26.17
N VAL A 15 -15.01 10.13 25.30
CA VAL A 15 -13.90 11.01 25.68
C VAL A 15 -14.41 12.27 26.41
N ILE A 16 -15.47 12.90 25.92
CA ILE A 16 -16.09 14.07 26.55
C ILE A 16 -16.69 13.70 27.91
N VAL A 17 -17.44 12.60 27.98
CA VAL A 17 -18.06 12.11 29.22
C VAL A 17 -17.00 11.74 30.25
N ALA A 18 -15.95 11.01 29.86
CA ALA A 18 -14.82 10.67 30.72
C ALA A 18 -14.09 11.94 31.20
N SER A 19 -13.82 12.91 30.32
CA SER A 19 -13.18 14.17 30.71
C SER A 19 -14.03 15.00 31.67
N ARG A 20 -15.37 15.00 31.48
CA ARG A 20 -16.34 15.65 32.35
C ARG A 20 -16.42 14.97 33.71
N LEU A 21 -16.44 13.64 33.74
CA LEU A 21 -16.41 12.84 34.96
C LEU A 21 -15.13 13.12 35.76
N VAL A 22 -13.95 13.01 35.15
CA VAL A 22 -12.65 13.31 35.79
C VAL A 22 -12.60 14.74 36.33
N ARG A 23 -13.12 15.72 35.56
CA ARG A 23 -13.18 17.12 36.02
C ARG A 23 -14.13 17.30 37.20
N ASN A 24 -15.24 16.56 37.25
CA ASN A 24 -16.26 16.65 38.30
C ASN A 24 -15.86 15.88 39.56
N THR A 25 -15.08 14.80 39.44
CA THR A 25 -14.60 13.98 40.56
C THR A 25 -13.22 14.39 41.08
N ARG A 26 -12.62 15.45 40.52
CA ARG A 26 -11.28 15.94 40.91
C ARG A 26 -11.17 16.34 42.39
N GLY A 27 -12.30 16.62 43.05
CA GLY A 27 -12.37 16.92 44.48
C GLY A 27 -12.63 15.72 45.40
N THR A 28 -12.82 14.52 44.84
CA THR A 28 -13.13 13.27 45.59
C THR A 28 -12.05 12.21 45.46
N VAL A 29 -10.94 12.49 44.77
CA VAL A 29 -9.80 11.58 44.61
C VAL A 29 -8.70 12.02 45.57
N ASP A 30 -8.34 11.15 46.52
CA ASP A 30 -7.37 11.46 47.59
C ASP A 30 -5.98 11.83 47.05
N ASP A 31 -5.59 11.34 45.86
CA ASP A 31 -4.29 11.56 45.22
C ASP A 31 -4.38 12.37 43.90
N ALA A 32 -5.14 13.46 43.89
CA ALA A 32 -5.35 14.29 42.70
C ALA A 32 -4.11 15.11 42.23
N ALA A 33 -2.98 14.99 42.92
CA ALA A 33 -1.75 15.69 42.59
C ALA A 33 -1.17 15.21 41.22
N PRO A 34 -0.45 16.07 40.47
CA PRO A 34 0.15 15.71 39.19
C PRO A 34 1.14 14.53 39.26
N ASP A 35 1.70 14.27 40.43
CA ASP A 35 2.61 13.19 40.80
C ASP A 35 1.92 12.05 41.58
N GLY A 36 0.61 12.13 41.77
CA GLY A 36 -0.19 11.09 42.42
C GLY A 36 -0.17 9.75 41.66
N ALA A 37 -0.41 8.65 42.38
CA ALA A 37 -0.39 7.30 41.81
C ALA A 37 -1.42 7.14 40.68
N THR A 38 -2.59 7.79 40.78
CA THR A 38 -3.66 7.69 39.77
C THR A 38 -3.32 8.42 38.47
N SER A 39 -2.74 9.62 38.55
CA SER A 39 -2.39 10.45 37.38
C SER A 39 -1.22 9.85 36.62
N SER A 40 -0.21 9.35 37.34
CA SER A 40 0.93 8.61 36.77
C SER A 40 0.52 7.30 36.10
N HIS A 41 -0.33 6.48 36.73
CA HIS A 41 -0.85 5.25 36.11
C HIS A 41 -1.69 5.54 34.86
N THR A 42 -2.58 6.53 34.92
CA THR A 42 -3.43 6.91 33.78
C THR A 42 -2.58 7.42 32.61
N GLY A 43 -1.56 8.23 32.89
CA GLY A 43 -0.61 8.71 31.89
C GLY A 43 0.17 7.58 31.23
N ALA A 44 0.63 6.60 32.01
CA ALA A 44 1.33 5.42 31.49
C ALA A 44 0.43 4.56 30.59
N MET A 45 -0.83 4.32 30.98
CA MET A 45 -1.81 3.58 30.16
C MET A 45 -2.12 4.31 28.85
N LEU A 46 -2.33 5.63 28.89
CA LEU A 46 -2.58 6.42 27.68
C LEU A 46 -1.36 6.42 26.74
N SER A 47 -0.15 6.51 27.31
CA SER A 47 1.10 6.43 26.54
C SER A 47 1.26 5.06 25.89
N ALA A 48 0.97 3.97 26.60
CA ALA A 48 1.01 2.62 26.05
C ALA A 48 0.00 2.44 24.90
N LEU A 49 -1.23 2.94 25.06
CA LEU A 49 -2.25 2.89 24.00
C LEU A 49 -1.85 3.72 22.78
N PHE A 50 -1.27 4.91 22.99
CA PHE A 50 -0.74 5.74 21.91
C PHE A 50 0.39 5.03 21.16
N LEU A 51 1.37 4.46 21.87
CA LEU A 51 2.48 3.73 21.24
C LEU A 51 1.98 2.53 20.43
N LEU A 52 0.99 1.79 20.93
CA LEU A 52 0.36 0.70 20.21
C LEU A 52 -0.33 1.19 18.92
N ALA A 53 -1.16 2.24 19.04
CA ALA A 53 -1.84 2.82 17.89
C ALA A 53 -0.85 3.37 16.85
N PHE A 54 0.22 4.03 17.31
CA PHE A 54 1.28 4.55 16.47
C PHE A 54 2.05 3.44 15.74
N ALA A 55 2.37 2.34 16.44
CA ALA A 55 3.01 1.17 15.83
C ALA A 55 2.13 0.58 14.71
N ILE A 56 0.83 0.38 14.96
CA ILE A 56 -0.11 -0.11 13.95
C ILE A 56 -0.22 0.88 12.77
N ALA A 57 -0.26 2.18 13.06
CA ALA A 57 -0.33 3.24 12.07
C ALA A 57 0.90 3.34 11.17
N ILE A 58 2.01 2.65 11.48
CA ILE A 58 3.19 2.52 10.61
C ILE A 58 3.22 1.14 9.93
N VAL A 59 2.98 0.08 10.69
CA VAL A 59 3.12 -1.30 10.19
C VAL A 59 2.11 -1.60 9.07
N VAL A 60 0.84 -1.21 9.23
CA VAL A 60 -0.20 -1.48 8.22
C VAL A 60 0.08 -0.78 6.87
N PRO A 61 0.45 0.52 6.83
CA PRO A 61 0.98 1.17 5.65
C PRO A 61 2.08 0.41 4.92
N TRP A 62 3.07 -0.01 5.72
CA TRP A 62 4.26 -0.66 5.24
C TRP A 62 3.92 -2.01 4.61
N THR A 63 3.15 -2.84 5.31
CA THR A 63 2.75 -4.16 4.81
C THR A 63 1.89 -4.08 3.54
N THR A 64 1.03 -3.07 3.45
CA THR A 64 0.20 -2.83 2.24
C THR A 64 1.06 -2.46 1.04
N SER A 65 2.01 -1.55 1.23
CA SER A 65 2.95 -1.14 0.17
C SER A 65 3.88 -2.27 -0.23
N ASP A 66 4.31 -3.08 0.74
CA ASP A 66 5.16 -4.25 0.51
C ASP A 66 4.43 -5.36 -0.26
N ALA A 67 3.15 -5.60 0.04
CA ALA A 67 2.31 -6.51 -0.74
C ALA A 67 2.16 -6.05 -2.19
N ALA A 68 1.89 -4.75 -2.43
CA ALA A 68 1.80 -4.20 -3.79
C ALA A 68 3.14 -4.29 -4.55
N ARG A 69 4.26 -4.11 -3.84
CA ARG A 69 5.61 -4.34 -4.38
C ARG A 69 5.81 -5.81 -4.74
N SER A 70 5.45 -6.73 -3.85
CA SER A 70 5.56 -8.18 -4.10
C SER A 70 4.75 -8.59 -5.33
N ASN A 71 3.50 -8.13 -5.47
CA ASN A 71 2.64 -8.41 -6.64
C ASN A 71 3.26 -7.89 -7.95
N THR A 72 3.90 -6.72 -7.89
CA THR A 72 4.65 -6.13 -9.00
C THR A 72 5.84 -7.02 -9.40
N TYR A 73 6.58 -7.55 -8.43
CA TYR A 73 7.68 -8.49 -8.68
C TYR A 73 7.18 -9.82 -9.24
N THR A 74 6.07 -10.38 -8.75
CA THR A 74 5.46 -11.61 -9.29
C THR A 74 5.14 -11.46 -10.77
N GLU A 75 4.59 -10.32 -11.19
CA GLU A 75 4.35 -10.07 -12.62
C GLU A 75 5.67 -10.04 -13.41
N SER A 76 6.69 -9.34 -12.91
CA SER A 76 7.99 -9.27 -13.58
C SER A 76 8.68 -10.64 -13.70
N GLN A 77 8.56 -11.48 -12.68
CA GLN A 77 9.14 -12.83 -12.67
C GLN A 77 8.42 -13.72 -13.68
N ALA A 78 7.09 -13.69 -13.74
CA ALA A 78 6.34 -14.46 -14.72
C ALA A 78 6.68 -14.06 -16.17
N ILE A 79 7.00 -12.78 -16.41
CA ILE A 79 7.50 -12.32 -17.73
C ILE A 79 8.88 -12.92 -18.03
N ALA A 80 9.79 -12.93 -17.06
CA ALA A 80 11.11 -13.53 -17.24
C ALA A 80 10.99 -15.02 -17.58
N GLU A 81 10.17 -15.77 -16.85
CA GLU A 81 9.94 -17.19 -17.10
C GLU A 81 9.30 -17.44 -18.47
N ALA A 82 8.30 -16.62 -18.86
CA ALA A 82 7.72 -16.68 -20.20
C ALA A 82 8.78 -16.42 -21.29
N TYR A 83 9.70 -15.48 -21.08
CA TYR A 83 10.77 -15.13 -22.02
C TYR A 83 11.77 -16.28 -22.19
N TRP A 84 12.15 -16.96 -21.11
CA TRP A 84 13.02 -18.13 -21.14
C TRP A 84 12.32 -19.35 -21.74
N ALA A 85 11.06 -19.61 -21.38
CA ALA A 85 10.28 -20.69 -21.97
C ALA A 85 10.13 -20.52 -23.49
N ALA A 86 9.99 -19.28 -23.97
CA ALA A 86 9.89 -18.97 -25.38
C ALA A 86 11.14 -19.33 -26.20
N GLN A 87 12.34 -19.44 -25.58
CA GLN A 87 13.57 -19.80 -26.30
C GLN A 87 13.53 -21.19 -26.93
N ARG A 88 12.74 -22.10 -26.35
CA ARG A 88 12.56 -23.48 -26.83
C ARG A 88 11.53 -23.60 -27.94
N LEU A 89 10.88 -22.50 -28.34
CA LEU A 89 10.00 -22.45 -29.50
C LEU A 89 10.82 -22.39 -30.81
N PRO A 90 10.21 -22.68 -31.97
CA PRO A 90 10.83 -22.43 -33.27
C PRO A 90 11.34 -20.97 -33.35
N ALA A 91 12.55 -20.77 -33.89
CA ALA A 91 13.28 -19.50 -33.77
C ALA A 91 12.49 -18.25 -34.21
N ALA A 92 11.61 -18.37 -35.21
CA ALA A 92 10.75 -17.28 -35.64
C ALA A 92 9.65 -16.94 -34.61
N ASP A 93 9.06 -17.95 -33.99
CA ASP A 93 8.05 -17.80 -32.94
C ASP A 93 8.68 -17.33 -31.62
N ALA A 94 9.83 -17.89 -31.25
CA ALA A 94 10.61 -17.48 -30.08
C ALA A 94 10.86 -15.97 -30.08
N ARG A 95 11.40 -15.44 -31.19
CA ARG A 95 11.67 -14.00 -31.34
C ARG A 95 10.39 -13.16 -31.25
N ARG A 96 9.31 -13.56 -31.93
CA ARG A 96 8.03 -12.83 -31.88
C ARG A 96 7.49 -12.71 -30.45
N VAL A 97 7.50 -13.81 -29.71
CA VAL A 97 7.02 -13.84 -28.31
C VAL A 97 7.93 -12.99 -27.42
N GLN A 98 9.25 -13.14 -27.55
CA GLN A 98 10.23 -12.37 -26.79
C GLN A 98 10.13 -10.87 -27.03
N ASP A 99 10.04 -10.43 -28.29
CA ASP A 99 9.85 -9.03 -28.66
C ASP A 99 8.53 -8.48 -28.10
N GLY A 100 7.47 -9.28 -28.14
CA GLY A 100 6.18 -8.90 -27.57
C GLY A 100 6.21 -8.78 -26.03
N LEU A 101 6.95 -9.63 -25.33
CA LEU A 101 7.18 -9.51 -23.89
C LEU A 101 8.01 -8.27 -23.54
N ILE A 102 9.07 -7.97 -24.31
CA ILE A 102 9.86 -6.74 -24.14
C ILE A 102 8.97 -5.50 -24.35
N ALA A 103 8.14 -5.48 -25.40
CA ALA A 103 7.21 -4.40 -25.67
C ALA A 103 6.15 -4.24 -24.57
N TYR A 104 5.71 -5.34 -23.97
CA TYR A 104 4.83 -5.31 -22.81
C TYR A 104 5.52 -4.68 -21.60
N VAL A 105 6.77 -5.07 -21.29
CA VAL A 105 7.56 -4.47 -20.20
C VAL A 105 7.75 -2.97 -20.41
N GLU A 106 8.03 -2.53 -21.65
CA GLU A 106 8.11 -1.10 -22.02
C GLU A 106 6.82 -0.34 -21.72
N LEU A 107 5.68 -0.91 -22.12
CA LEU A 107 4.37 -0.34 -21.84
C LEU A 107 4.14 -0.19 -20.34
N VAL A 108 4.47 -1.24 -19.57
CA VAL A 108 4.25 -1.30 -18.14
C VAL A 108 5.11 -0.27 -17.41
N ARG A 109 6.43 -0.30 -17.61
CA ARG A 109 7.39 0.58 -16.92
C ARG A 109 7.22 2.06 -17.26
N GLY A 110 6.67 2.36 -18.44
CA GLY A 110 6.51 3.71 -18.95
C GLY A 110 5.09 4.27 -18.76
N PRO A 111 4.27 4.28 -19.83
CA PRO A 111 2.98 4.96 -19.84
C PRO A 111 1.97 4.38 -18.85
N GLU A 112 1.95 3.06 -18.66
CA GLU A 112 1.01 2.44 -17.72
C GLU A 112 1.32 2.79 -16.27
N TRP A 113 2.59 2.74 -15.86
CA TRP A 113 2.97 3.09 -14.49
C TRP A 113 2.54 4.51 -14.12
N ARG A 114 2.66 5.45 -15.07
CA ARG A 114 2.19 6.84 -14.86
C ARG A 114 0.68 6.93 -14.68
N LEU A 115 -0.10 6.09 -15.37
CA LEU A 115 -1.56 6.05 -15.22
C LEU A 115 -1.98 5.43 -13.89
N MET A 116 -1.20 4.49 -13.35
CA MET A 116 -1.49 3.83 -12.07
C MET A 116 -1.49 4.79 -10.89
N LYS A 117 -0.79 5.92 -11.00
CA LYS A 117 -0.89 7.03 -10.03
C LYS A 117 -2.32 7.53 -9.83
N ASN A 118 -3.18 7.34 -10.83
CA ASN A 118 -4.60 7.70 -10.79
C ASN A 118 -5.51 6.48 -10.58
N GLY A 119 -4.96 5.34 -10.11
CA GLY A 119 -5.68 4.09 -9.90
C GLY A 119 -6.18 3.40 -11.17
N ARG A 120 -5.54 3.66 -12.32
CA ARG A 120 -5.94 3.12 -13.63
C ARG A 120 -4.78 2.45 -14.34
N LEU A 121 -5.08 1.37 -15.04
CA LEU A 121 -4.16 0.72 -15.98
C LEU A 121 -4.68 0.89 -17.40
N THR A 122 -3.79 0.84 -18.39
CA THR A 122 -4.20 0.93 -19.80
C THR A 122 -4.87 -0.36 -20.27
N SER A 123 -5.88 -0.23 -21.13
CA SER A 123 -6.49 -1.37 -21.84
C SER A 123 -5.51 -2.02 -22.82
N ARG A 124 -4.50 -1.28 -23.29
CA ARG A 124 -3.49 -1.77 -24.22
C ARG A 124 -2.71 -2.97 -23.66
N GLY A 125 -2.40 -2.99 -22.36
CA GLY A 125 -1.65 -4.09 -21.78
C GLY A 125 -2.42 -5.41 -21.81
N TRP A 126 -3.76 -5.36 -21.68
CA TRP A 126 -4.60 -6.55 -21.89
C TRP A 126 -4.61 -7.00 -23.35
N ALA A 127 -4.73 -6.05 -24.27
CA ALA A 127 -4.69 -6.35 -25.71
C ALA A 127 -3.34 -6.96 -26.14
N ASP A 128 -2.22 -6.52 -25.55
CA ASP A 128 -0.89 -7.06 -25.81
C ASP A 128 -0.74 -8.50 -25.29
N LEU A 129 -1.20 -8.78 -24.06
CA LEU A 129 -1.18 -10.14 -23.51
C LEU A 129 -2.10 -11.11 -24.28
N ASP A 130 -3.29 -10.65 -24.68
CA ASP A 130 -4.21 -11.48 -25.48
C ASP A 130 -3.67 -11.74 -26.89
N ARG A 131 -2.95 -10.77 -27.48
CA ARG A 131 -2.25 -10.98 -28.75
C ARG A 131 -1.15 -12.02 -28.60
N LEU A 132 -0.27 -11.88 -27.61
CA LEU A 132 0.78 -12.87 -27.31
C LEU A 132 0.20 -14.27 -27.11
N ARG A 133 -0.89 -14.39 -26.34
CA ARG A 133 -1.57 -15.67 -26.14
C ARG A 133 -2.03 -16.29 -27.45
N ARG A 134 -2.65 -15.50 -28.35
CA ARG A 134 -3.07 -15.99 -29.67
C ARG A 134 -1.89 -16.42 -30.54
N GLU A 135 -0.80 -15.66 -30.52
CA GLU A 135 0.42 -15.98 -31.26
C GLU A 135 1.04 -17.30 -30.79
N VAL A 136 1.17 -17.50 -29.47
CA VAL A 136 1.68 -18.76 -28.88
C VAL A 136 0.75 -19.94 -29.18
N ILE A 137 -0.58 -19.72 -29.15
CA ILE A 137 -1.54 -20.74 -29.57
C ILE A 137 -1.36 -21.12 -31.04
N ALA A 138 -0.98 -20.19 -31.92
CA ALA A 138 -0.80 -20.46 -33.34
C ALA A 138 0.53 -21.15 -33.70
N VAL A 139 1.46 -21.31 -32.74
CA VAL A 139 2.77 -21.94 -32.97
C VAL A 139 2.60 -23.41 -33.38
N GLN A 140 3.21 -23.78 -34.51
CA GLN A 140 3.28 -25.16 -34.97
C GLN A 140 4.41 -25.90 -34.25
N ALA A 141 4.05 -26.57 -33.15
CA ALA A 141 4.97 -27.37 -32.35
C ALA A 141 5.14 -28.79 -32.95
N GLY A 142 6.11 -28.94 -33.86
CA GLY A 142 6.39 -30.21 -34.55
C GLY A 142 7.11 -31.26 -33.70
N THR A 143 7.74 -30.86 -32.60
CA THR A 143 8.45 -31.74 -31.65
C THR A 143 7.78 -31.71 -30.28
N ASP A 144 7.97 -32.74 -29.46
CA ASP A 144 7.43 -32.76 -28.10
C ASP A 144 8.03 -31.65 -27.23
N GLU A 145 9.32 -31.36 -27.38
CA GLU A 145 9.97 -30.20 -26.75
C GLU A 145 9.30 -28.87 -27.10
N ALA A 146 8.92 -28.67 -28.37
CA ALA A 146 8.22 -27.45 -28.78
C ALA A 146 6.78 -27.39 -28.24
N LYS A 147 6.13 -28.53 -28.03
CA LYS A 147 4.77 -28.59 -27.42
C LYS A 147 4.86 -28.22 -25.94
N ASP A 148 5.85 -28.76 -25.23
CA ASP A 148 6.09 -28.47 -23.82
C ASP A 148 6.45 -26.99 -23.63
N ALA A 149 7.32 -26.44 -24.49
CA ALA A 149 7.65 -25.02 -24.49
C ALA A 149 6.42 -24.14 -24.72
N ARG A 150 5.58 -24.50 -25.70
CA ARG A 150 4.31 -23.79 -25.98
C ARG A 150 3.38 -23.81 -24.77
N SER A 151 3.24 -24.96 -24.09
CA SER A 151 2.42 -25.06 -22.86
C SER A 151 2.99 -24.16 -21.76
N ALA A 152 4.29 -24.26 -21.48
CA ALA A 152 4.95 -23.47 -20.45
C ALA A 152 4.79 -21.95 -20.69
N VAL A 153 4.95 -21.49 -21.93
CA VAL A 153 4.72 -20.07 -22.26
C VAL A 153 3.27 -19.67 -22.01
N LEU A 154 2.28 -20.51 -22.36
CA LEU A 154 0.87 -20.21 -22.11
C LEU A 154 0.54 -20.13 -20.62
N ASP A 155 1.13 -21.01 -19.82
CA ASP A 155 0.98 -21.03 -18.36
C ASP A 155 1.53 -19.74 -17.75
N HIS A 156 2.76 -19.35 -18.11
CA HIS A 156 3.34 -18.09 -17.65
C HIS A 156 2.58 -16.85 -18.15
N LEU A 157 2.03 -16.86 -19.37
CA LEU A 157 1.12 -15.79 -19.83
C LEU A 157 -0.17 -15.72 -18.98
N GLY A 158 -0.63 -16.85 -18.46
CA GLY A 158 -1.70 -16.93 -17.46
C GLY A 158 -1.30 -16.26 -16.14
N GLU A 159 -0.09 -16.55 -15.64
CA GLU A 159 0.47 -15.96 -14.42
C GLU A 159 0.66 -14.45 -14.55
N ILE A 160 1.22 -13.96 -15.67
CA ILE A 160 1.35 -12.53 -15.97
C ILE A 160 -0.02 -11.85 -15.92
N SER A 161 -1.04 -12.48 -16.53
CA SER A 161 -2.41 -11.97 -16.51
C SER A 161 -2.99 -11.95 -15.09
N ALA A 162 -2.73 -12.97 -14.27
CA ALA A 162 -3.19 -13.01 -12.88
C ALA A 162 -2.51 -11.91 -12.03
N ALA A 163 -1.20 -11.78 -12.13
CA ALA A 163 -0.43 -10.76 -11.42
C ALA A 163 -0.81 -9.33 -11.86
N ARG A 164 -1.04 -9.11 -13.17
CA ARG A 164 -1.55 -7.84 -13.69
C ARG A 164 -2.93 -7.49 -13.12
N ARG A 165 -3.84 -8.46 -12.98
CA ARG A 165 -5.13 -8.26 -12.30
C ARG A 165 -4.94 -7.82 -10.86
N GLN A 166 -4.03 -8.47 -10.13
CA GLN A 166 -3.74 -8.11 -8.75
C GLN A 166 -3.20 -6.68 -8.65
N ARG A 167 -2.22 -6.31 -9.48
CA ARG A 167 -1.69 -4.94 -9.57
C ARG A 167 -2.78 -3.92 -9.91
N ALA A 168 -3.74 -4.29 -10.76
CA ALA A 168 -4.90 -3.44 -11.06
C ALA A 168 -5.85 -3.25 -9.86
N MET A 169 -6.03 -4.28 -9.03
CA MET A 169 -6.78 -4.18 -7.78
C MET A 169 -6.06 -3.30 -6.78
N ASP A 170 -4.75 -3.49 -6.61
CA ASP A 170 -3.92 -2.67 -5.71
C ASP A 170 -3.99 -1.19 -6.10
N ALA A 171 -3.94 -0.88 -7.41
CA ALA A 171 -4.03 0.50 -7.90
C ALA A 171 -5.41 1.14 -7.64
N ARG A 172 -6.48 0.36 -7.69
CA ARG A 172 -7.86 0.83 -7.45
C ARG A 172 -8.22 0.86 -5.97
N THR A 173 -7.41 0.25 -5.11
CA THR A 173 -7.72 0.14 -3.69
C THR A 173 -7.60 1.50 -3.04
N THR A 174 -8.75 2.07 -2.70
CA THR A 174 -8.85 3.32 -1.93
C THR A 174 -9.56 3.04 -0.61
N PRO A 175 -9.13 3.67 0.50
CA PRO A 175 -9.84 3.52 1.76
C PRO A 175 -11.30 4.00 1.65
N PRO A 176 -12.21 3.45 2.47
CA PRO A 176 -13.61 3.84 2.47
C PRO A 176 -13.78 5.36 2.59
N ALA A 177 -14.68 5.92 1.79
CA ALA A 177 -14.99 7.35 1.83
C ALA A 177 -15.34 7.80 3.25
N GLY A 178 -14.66 8.84 3.73
CA GLY A 178 -14.84 9.41 5.07
C GLY A 178 -13.88 8.89 6.14
N LEU A 179 -13.10 7.82 5.89
CA LEU A 179 -12.11 7.33 6.85
C LEU A 179 -11.10 8.44 7.22
N LEU A 180 -10.58 9.16 6.22
CA LEU A 180 -9.69 10.30 6.43
C LEU A 180 -10.34 11.40 7.30
N GLY A 181 -11.62 11.70 7.05
CA GLY A 181 -12.36 12.67 7.85
C GLY A 181 -12.47 12.25 9.31
N VAL A 182 -12.76 10.96 9.56
CA VAL A 182 -12.80 10.40 10.91
C VAL A 182 -11.43 10.40 11.58
N THR A 183 -10.36 10.04 10.86
CA THR A 183 -8.99 10.07 11.39
C THR A 183 -8.59 11.49 11.80
N LEU A 184 -8.89 12.49 10.96
CA LEU A 184 -8.61 13.90 11.26
C LEU A 184 -9.40 14.41 12.47
N VAL A 185 -10.72 14.16 12.49
CA VAL A 185 -11.58 14.56 13.62
C VAL A 185 -11.12 13.92 14.92
N THR A 186 -10.81 12.62 14.89
CA THR A 186 -10.35 11.89 16.08
C THR A 186 -8.98 12.40 16.54
N GLY A 187 -8.04 12.64 15.62
CA GLY A 187 -6.73 13.22 15.93
C GLY A 187 -6.82 14.61 16.57
N VAL A 188 -7.71 15.48 16.07
CA VAL A 188 -7.97 16.79 16.67
C VAL A 188 -8.55 16.65 18.08
N VAL A 189 -9.51 15.74 18.29
CA VAL A 189 -10.08 15.51 19.63
C VAL A 189 -9.03 15.00 20.61
N VAL A 190 -8.14 14.10 20.18
CA VAL A 190 -7.01 13.63 20.99
C VAL A 190 -6.05 14.77 21.33
N LEU A 191 -5.82 15.71 20.42
CA LEU A 191 -5.01 16.90 20.69
C LEU A 191 -5.64 17.87 21.69
N LEU A 192 -6.96 17.99 21.67
CA LEU A 192 -7.70 18.89 22.56
C LEU A 192 -7.95 18.28 23.94
N LEU A 193 -7.86 16.95 24.08
CA LEU A 193 -8.13 16.22 25.33
C LEU A 193 -7.45 16.80 26.58
N PRO A 194 -6.13 17.09 26.57
CA PRO A 194 -5.45 17.68 27.72
C PRO A 194 -6.07 19.03 28.13
N PHE A 195 -6.44 19.86 27.15
CA PHE A 195 -7.09 21.15 27.39
C PHE A 195 -8.51 21.01 27.93
N LEU A 196 -9.29 20.04 27.42
CA LEU A 196 -10.62 19.72 27.93
C LEU A 196 -10.58 19.21 29.38
N ALA A 197 -9.53 18.46 29.73
CA ALA A 197 -9.24 18.03 31.10
C ALA A 197 -8.72 19.17 32.01
N GLY A 198 -8.55 20.38 31.47
CA GLY A 198 -8.17 21.58 32.21
C GLY A 198 -6.66 21.83 32.27
N ALA A 199 -5.83 21.09 31.52
CA ALA A 199 -4.41 21.39 31.42
C ALA A 199 -4.21 22.72 30.68
N ARG A 200 -3.33 23.57 31.22
CA ARG A 200 -2.89 24.82 30.60
C ARG A 200 -1.36 24.81 30.48
N PRO A 201 -0.80 24.01 29.55
CA PRO A 201 0.64 23.84 29.43
C PRO A 201 1.33 25.16 29.09
N ARG A 202 2.46 25.44 29.75
CA ARG A 202 3.32 26.62 29.51
C ARG A 202 4.79 26.19 29.56
N GLY A 203 5.66 26.92 28.86
CA GLY A 203 7.11 26.63 28.82
C GLY A 203 7.41 25.24 28.26
N MET A 204 8.26 24.48 28.94
CA MET A 204 8.71 23.14 28.50
C MET A 204 7.58 22.10 28.40
N ALA A 205 6.43 22.30 29.07
CA ALA A 205 5.26 21.43 28.94
C ALA A 205 4.62 21.48 27.52
N LEU A 206 4.97 22.47 26.69
CA LEU A 206 4.55 22.54 25.29
C LEU A 206 5.32 21.56 24.39
N VAL A 207 6.52 21.15 24.78
CA VAL A 207 7.36 20.22 24.00
C VAL A 207 6.64 18.88 23.78
N PRO A 208 6.21 18.13 24.82
CA PRO A 208 5.51 16.85 24.61
C PRO A 208 4.17 17.02 23.86
N LEU A 209 3.47 18.14 24.06
CA LEU A 209 2.24 18.44 23.33
C LEU A 209 2.51 18.65 21.83
N SER A 210 3.54 19.42 21.48
CA SER A 210 3.95 19.65 20.10
C SER A 210 4.44 18.35 19.43
N LEU A 211 5.16 17.50 20.16
CA LEU A 211 5.59 16.20 19.69
C LEU A 211 4.40 15.28 19.39
N MET A 212 3.41 15.23 20.30
CA MET A 212 2.17 14.48 20.07
C MET A 212 1.42 14.99 18.83
N ALA A 213 1.33 16.32 18.65
CA ALA A 213 0.72 16.94 17.48
C ALA A 213 1.46 16.54 16.18
N ALA A 214 2.78 16.60 16.20
CA ALA A 214 3.61 16.21 15.07
C ALA A 214 3.42 14.71 14.72
N LEU A 215 3.36 13.83 15.72
CA LEU A 215 3.16 12.40 15.49
C LEU A 215 1.75 12.08 14.97
N LEU A 216 0.71 12.74 15.47
CA LEU A 216 -0.65 12.58 14.94
C LEU A 216 -0.76 13.11 13.51
N ALA A 217 -0.12 14.25 13.21
CA ALA A 217 -0.05 14.77 11.85
C ALA A 217 0.71 13.82 10.92
N ALA A 218 1.83 13.24 11.36
CA ALA A 218 2.58 12.24 10.62
C ALA A 218 1.75 10.98 10.37
N GLY A 219 1.02 10.47 11.37
CA GLY A 219 0.13 9.32 11.20
C GLY A 219 -1.04 9.58 10.25
N ALA A 220 -1.64 10.77 10.32
CA ALA A 220 -2.68 11.19 9.39
C ALA A 220 -2.13 11.31 7.95
N TYR A 221 -0.93 11.88 7.80
CA TYR A 221 -0.23 11.94 6.50
C TYR A 221 0.05 10.54 5.96
N LEU A 222 0.60 9.63 6.76
CA LEU A 222 0.86 8.24 6.34
C LEU A 222 -0.43 7.51 5.93
N THR A 223 -1.55 7.79 6.61
CA THR A 223 -2.86 7.23 6.22
C THR A 223 -3.26 7.70 4.81
N VAL A 224 -2.99 8.97 4.47
CA VAL A 224 -3.22 9.51 3.11
C VAL A 224 -2.24 8.89 2.12
N ASP A 225 -0.97 8.76 2.48
CA ASP A 225 0.08 8.19 1.62
C ASP A 225 -0.27 6.76 1.18
N VAL A 226 -0.70 5.93 2.12
CA VAL A 226 -1.12 4.52 1.89
C VAL A 226 -2.37 4.40 1.07
N SER A 227 -3.22 5.44 1.07
CA SER A 227 -4.45 5.42 0.30
C SER A 227 -4.19 5.20 -1.20
N HIS A 228 -2.94 5.42 -1.65
CA HIS A 228 -2.51 5.23 -3.02
C HIS A 228 -1.08 4.68 -3.06
N VAL A 229 -0.93 3.36 -3.00
CA VAL A 229 0.39 2.66 -2.96
C VAL A 229 1.34 2.97 -4.12
N PHE A 230 0.86 3.55 -5.23
CA PHE A 230 1.67 3.96 -6.39
C PHE A 230 1.94 5.48 -6.44
N THR A 231 1.56 6.23 -5.41
CA THR A 231 1.85 7.67 -5.26
C THR A 231 2.32 7.98 -3.85
N GLY A 232 2.93 9.15 -3.66
CA GLY A 232 3.38 9.57 -2.34
C GLY A 232 4.83 9.21 -2.01
N ALA A 233 5.18 9.29 -0.73
CA ALA A 233 6.54 9.14 -0.24
C ALA A 233 7.00 7.67 -0.20
N LEU A 234 6.10 6.74 0.12
CA LEU A 234 6.37 5.29 0.13
C LEU A 234 5.91 4.58 -1.15
N ALA A 235 5.73 5.33 -2.24
CA ALA A 235 5.21 4.81 -3.49
C ALA A 235 6.04 3.62 -4.02
N VAL A 236 5.34 2.58 -4.45
CA VAL A 236 5.92 1.48 -5.24
C VAL A 236 6.23 2.01 -6.65
N GLY A 237 7.51 2.00 -7.02
CA GLY A 237 7.97 2.42 -8.33
C GLY A 237 8.04 1.28 -9.35
N PRO A 238 8.45 1.58 -10.60
CA PRO A 238 8.55 0.62 -11.69
C PRO A 238 9.86 -0.18 -11.67
N GLU A 239 10.54 -0.28 -10.52
CA GLU A 239 11.92 -0.81 -10.45
C GLU A 239 11.98 -2.27 -10.91
N ALA A 240 10.98 -3.10 -10.56
CA ALA A 240 10.91 -4.49 -10.99
C ALA A 240 10.90 -4.62 -12.53
N PHE A 241 10.13 -3.78 -13.23
CA PHE A 241 10.06 -3.78 -14.68
C PHE A 241 11.28 -3.12 -15.34
N THR A 242 11.87 -2.12 -14.68
CA THR A 242 13.07 -1.44 -15.17
C THR A 242 14.29 -2.37 -15.11
N GLY A 243 14.45 -3.11 -14.00
CA GLY A 243 15.47 -4.14 -13.86
C GLY A 243 15.26 -5.28 -14.84
N LEU A 244 14.03 -5.81 -14.92
CA LEU A 244 13.68 -6.85 -15.89
C LEU A 244 13.99 -6.43 -17.33
N HIS A 245 13.64 -5.21 -17.73
CA HIS A 245 13.90 -4.74 -19.09
C HIS A 245 15.39 -4.79 -19.43
N ALA A 246 16.25 -4.35 -18.51
CA ALA A 246 17.70 -4.42 -18.70
C ALA A 246 18.19 -5.88 -18.81
N ASP A 247 17.65 -6.77 -17.97
CA ASP A 247 17.98 -8.21 -18.02
C ASP A 247 17.55 -8.87 -19.33
N LEU A 248 16.35 -8.59 -19.83
CA LEU A 248 15.86 -9.14 -21.10
C LEU A 248 16.73 -8.69 -22.27
N LEU A 249 17.13 -7.42 -22.31
CA LEU A 249 18.04 -6.91 -23.35
C LEU A 249 19.42 -7.55 -23.28
N ARG A 250 19.95 -7.79 -22.08
CA ARG A 250 21.21 -8.52 -21.89
C ARG A 250 21.12 -9.95 -22.44
N ILE A 251 20.02 -10.65 -22.17
CA ILE A 251 19.79 -12.01 -22.68
C ILE A 251 19.65 -12.00 -24.22
N ALA A 252 18.93 -11.02 -24.78
CA ALA A 252 18.79 -10.86 -26.23
C ALA A 252 20.12 -10.54 -26.94
N GLY A 253 21.02 -9.80 -26.27
CA GLY A 253 22.32 -9.39 -26.78
C GLY A 253 23.41 -10.48 -26.76
N GLY A 254 23.12 -11.66 -26.21
CA GLY A 254 24.05 -12.81 -26.21
C GLY A 254 24.91 -12.99 -24.95
N GLY A 255 24.62 -12.27 -23.86
CA GLY A 255 25.33 -12.39 -22.58
C GLY A 255 26.53 -11.48 -22.42
#